data_AF-A0A9P7QHK8-F1
#
_entry.id   AF-A0A9P7QHK8-F1
#
_cell.length_a   1.000
_cell.length_b   1.000
_cell.length_c   1.000
_cell.angle_alpha   90.00
_cell.angle_beta   90.00
_cell.angle_gamma   90.00
#
_symmetry.space_group_name_H-M   'P 1'
#
loop_
_entity.id
_entity.type
_entity.pdbx_description
1 polymer ?
#
loop_
_entity_poly.entity_id
_entity_poly.type
_entity_poly.pdbx_seq_one_letter_code
_entity_poly.pdbx_strand_id
1 'polypeptide(L)'
;MNPYISNPDDIPPTDQYADLPFYGRYFPRQDDFRVDLQYANSQSSDALQYWASVLERCDESINGRQVLVQGRLPGVGLSVAWAYLSQAQKESFKQQARTILLQLHAVKPTDGRRTRSYVVQDPNILSNGRILAQEGEILFSDANTDTDMSFMHNDMNISNIIVDNDKITGLIDWEMAGFFGWNTAGEVHRKMRSPQREYFVNANLSEEKLQDILFWNDLYEDSLPESTNILSASLETSSAGRTFSSL
;
A
#
# COMPACT_ATOMS: atom_id res chain seq x y z
N MET A 1 -14.81 -4.30 20.91
CA MET A 1 -14.91 -5.33 19.85
C MET A 1 -13.50 -5.68 19.41
N ASN A 2 -13.22 -6.91 19.01
CA ASN A 2 -11.91 -7.25 18.47
C ASN A 2 -11.76 -6.62 17.06
N PRO A 3 -10.80 -5.70 16.82
CA PRO A 3 -10.60 -5.08 15.51
C PRO A 3 -10.20 -6.08 14.40
N TYR A 4 -9.68 -7.24 14.78
CA TYR A 4 -9.06 -8.22 13.88
C TYR A 4 -9.98 -9.38 13.48
N ILE A 5 -11.30 -9.27 13.70
CA ILE A 5 -12.26 -10.29 13.27
C ILE A 5 -12.30 -10.32 11.73
N SER A 6 -11.73 -11.35 11.12
CA SER A 6 -11.66 -11.50 9.67
C SER A 6 -12.62 -12.58 9.14
N ASN A 7 -13.08 -13.48 10.01
CA ASN A 7 -14.06 -14.50 9.68
C ASN A 7 -15.49 -13.91 9.76
N PRO A 8 -16.26 -13.93 8.65
CA PRO A 8 -17.64 -13.48 8.61
C PRO A 8 -18.54 -14.03 9.71
N ASP A 9 -18.35 -15.30 10.09
CA ASP A 9 -19.21 -15.99 11.05
C ASP A 9 -19.02 -15.51 12.50
N ASP A 10 -17.90 -14.82 12.77
CA ASP A 10 -17.53 -14.32 14.09
C ASP A 10 -17.88 -12.82 14.27
N ILE A 11 -18.48 -12.17 13.26
CA ILE A 11 -18.84 -10.74 13.30
C ILE A 11 -20.07 -10.53 14.20
N PRO A 12 -19.98 -9.71 15.26
CA PRO A 12 -21.10 -9.48 16.15
C PRO A 12 -22.18 -8.60 15.48
N PRO A 13 -23.47 -8.76 15.84
CA PRO A 13 -24.56 -7.94 15.31
C PRO A 13 -24.45 -6.43 15.60
N THR A 14 -23.57 -6.05 16.53
CA THR A 14 -23.29 -4.64 16.88
C THR A 14 -22.15 -4.03 16.06
N ASP A 15 -21.52 -4.80 15.15
CA ASP A 15 -20.51 -4.28 14.23
C ASP A 15 -21.16 -3.30 13.24
N GLN A 16 -20.42 -2.24 12.89
CA GLN A 16 -20.89 -1.20 11.98
C GLN A 16 -21.15 -1.75 10.57
N TYR A 17 -20.45 -2.82 10.19
CA TYR A 17 -20.50 -3.48 8.90
C TYR A 17 -21.09 -4.90 9.00
N ALA A 18 -21.93 -5.17 10.01
CA ALA A 18 -22.55 -6.48 10.20
C ALA A 18 -23.39 -6.94 8.99
N ASP A 19 -23.94 -6.00 8.22
CA ASP A 19 -24.68 -6.24 6.97
C ASP A 19 -23.77 -6.47 5.74
N LEU A 20 -22.47 -6.16 5.87
CA LEU A 20 -21.45 -6.31 4.83
C LEU A 20 -20.26 -7.15 5.35
N PRO A 21 -20.46 -8.43 5.70
CA PRO A 21 -19.51 -9.20 6.48
C PRO A 21 -18.16 -9.48 5.77
N PHE A 22 -18.09 -9.29 4.46
CA PHE A 22 -16.86 -9.43 3.67
C PHE A 22 -16.13 -8.10 3.41
N TYR A 23 -16.77 -6.96 3.73
CA TYR A 23 -16.22 -5.64 3.45
C TYR A 23 -14.94 -5.42 4.26
N GLY A 24 -13.81 -5.31 3.55
CA GLY A 24 -12.49 -5.18 4.17
C GLY A 24 -12.06 -6.34 5.05
N ARG A 25 -12.70 -7.53 4.99
CA ARG A 25 -12.37 -8.68 5.85
C ARG A 25 -12.07 -9.93 5.02
N TYR A 26 -11.00 -10.65 5.36
CA TYR A 26 -10.65 -11.93 4.75
C TYR A 26 -10.08 -12.93 5.74
N PHE A 27 -10.80 -14.03 5.92
CA PHE A 27 -10.30 -15.24 6.54
C PHE A 27 -10.11 -16.33 5.49
N PRO A 28 -8.88 -16.85 5.30
CA PRO A 28 -8.61 -17.89 4.31
C PRO A 28 -9.37 -19.19 4.60
N ARG A 29 -9.88 -19.81 3.53
CA ARG A 29 -10.54 -21.12 3.54
C ARG A 29 -9.70 -22.16 2.81
N GLN A 30 -10.01 -23.42 3.07
CA GLN A 30 -9.26 -24.55 2.49
C GLN A 30 -9.52 -24.68 0.98
N ASP A 31 -10.72 -24.31 0.53
CA ASP A 31 -11.21 -24.35 -0.84
C ASP A 31 -10.97 -23.04 -1.61
N ASP A 32 -10.30 -22.06 -1.00
CA ASP A 32 -9.95 -20.81 -1.68
C ASP A 32 -9.05 -21.07 -2.89
N PHE A 33 -9.32 -20.33 -3.97
CA PHE A 33 -8.44 -20.32 -5.12
C PHE A 33 -7.05 -19.81 -4.72
N ARG A 34 -6.03 -20.57 -5.11
CA ARG A 34 -4.63 -20.19 -4.93
C ARG A 34 -3.98 -20.09 -6.29
N VAL A 35 -3.39 -18.93 -6.56
CA VAL A 35 -2.58 -18.73 -7.74
C VAL A 35 -1.38 -19.68 -7.67
N ASP A 36 -1.19 -20.48 -8.72
CA ASP A 36 0.04 -21.23 -8.91
C ASP A 36 1.16 -20.26 -9.33
N LEU A 37 2.05 -19.99 -8.38
CA LEU A 37 3.11 -19.00 -8.51
C LEU A 37 4.13 -19.35 -9.61
N GLN A 38 4.20 -20.62 -10.05
CA GLN A 38 5.09 -20.99 -11.17
C GLN A 38 4.67 -20.33 -12.49
N TYR A 39 3.39 -19.96 -12.62
CA TYR A 39 2.84 -19.30 -13.81
C TYR A 39 2.70 -17.78 -13.63
N ALA A 40 3.04 -17.24 -12.46
CA ALA A 40 3.04 -15.79 -12.22
C ALA A 40 4.09 -15.10 -13.11
N ASN A 41 3.71 -13.99 -13.75
CA ASN A 41 4.56 -13.23 -14.67
C ASN A 41 5.17 -14.05 -15.83
N SER A 42 4.57 -15.19 -16.19
CA SER A 42 5.02 -16.04 -17.29
C SER A 42 4.13 -15.88 -18.52
N GLN A 43 4.75 -15.96 -19.70
CA GLN A 43 4.07 -15.97 -21.01
C GLN A 43 4.25 -17.30 -21.76
N SER A 44 4.65 -18.37 -21.05
CA SER A 44 4.75 -19.70 -21.65
C SER A 44 3.38 -20.22 -22.09
N SER A 45 3.35 -21.15 -23.04
CA SER A 45 2.09 -21.76 -23.50
C SER A 45 1.31 -22.40 -22.35
N ASP A 46 1.99 -23.08 -21.43
CA ASP A 46 1.38 -23.69 -20.25
C ASP A 46 0.81 -22.64 -19.28
N ALA A 47 1.52 -21.52 -19.07
CA ALA A 47 1.03 -20.42 -18.24
C ALA A 47 -0.23 -19.78 -18.86
N LEU A 48 -0.24 -19.57 -20.18
CA LEU A 48 -1.40 -19.03 -20.88
C LEU A 48 -2.62 -19.97 -20.80
N GLN A 49 -2.40 -21.28 -20.91
CA GLN A 49 -3.47 -22.28 -20.72
C GLN A 49 -4.01 -22.26 -19.28
N TYR A 50 -3.12 -22.21 -18.29
CA TYR A 50 -3.51 -22.07 -16.89
C TYR A 50 -4.33 -20.81 -16.65
N TRP A 51 -3.87 -19.64 -17.09
CA TRP A 51 -4.59 -18.39 -16.92
C TRP A 51 -5.92 -18.37 -17.67
N ALA A 52 -6.00 -18.95 -18.87
CA ALA A 52 -7.28 -19.13 -19.57
C ALA A 52 -8.28 -19.93 -18.73
N SER A 53 -7.85 -21.03 -18.10
CA SER A 53 -8.72 -21.83 -17.21
C SER A 53 -9.17 -21.06 -15.96
N VAL A 54 -8.36 -20.11 -15.47
CA VAL A 54 -8.75 -19.22 -14.37
C VAL A 54 -9.84 -18.26 -14.84
N LEU A 55 -9.70 -17.69 -16.04
CA LEU A 55 -10.68 -16.75 -16.60
C LEU A 55 -12.01 -17.42 -16.95
N GLU A 56 -12.02 -18.71 -17.30
CA GLU A 56 -13.25 -19.50 -17.48
C GLU A 56 -14.11 -19.61 -16.22
N ARG A 57 -13.54 -19.33 -15.04
CA ARG A 57 -14.25 -19.32 -13.75
C ARG A 57 -14.85 -17.95 -13.42
N CYS A 58 -14.53 -16.91 -14.19
CA CYS A 58 -15.08 -15.57 -14.02
C CYS A 58 -16.39 -15.42 -14.80
N ASP A 59 -17.15 -14.37 -14.49
CA ASP A 59 -18.38 -14.05 -15.21
C ASP A 59 -18.12 -13.13 -16.43
N GLU A 60 -19.19 -12.72 -17.10
CA GLU A 60 -19.10 -11.86 -18.30
C GLU A 60 -18.53 -10.46 -18.02
N SER A 61 -18.38 -10.03 -16.76
CA SER A 61 -17.87 -8.71 -16.40
C SER A 61 -16.41 -8.50 -16.83
N ILE A 62 -15.66 -9.58 -17.08
CA ILE A 62 -14.26 -9.53 -17.52
C ILE A 62 -14.08 -9.54 -19.04
N ASN A 63 -15.15 -9.76 -19.83
CA ASN A 63 -15.03 -9.98 -21.27
C ASN A 63 -14.46 -8.75 -22.00
N GLY A 64 -13.33 -8.95 -22.69
CA GLY A 64 -12.62 -7.90 -23.43
C GLY A 64 -11.95 -6.84 -22.55
N ARG A 65 -11.84 -7.09 -21.24
CA ARG A 65 -11.21 -6.18 -20.27
C ARG A 65 -9.83 -6.69 -19.84
N GLN A 66 -8.96 -5.75 -19.48
CA GLN A 66 -7.72 -6.09 -18.80
C GLN A 66 -8.04 -6.48 -17.36
N VAL A 67 -7.45 -7.57 -16.90
CA VAL A 67 -7.69 -8.11 -15.56
C VAL A 67 -6.37 -8.36 -14.84
N LEU A 68 -6.37 -8.08 -13.54
CA LEU A 68 -5.29 -8.45 -12.62
C LEU A 68 -5.82 -9.54 -11.70
N VAL A 69 -5.19 -10.72 -11.72
CA VAL A 69 -5.51 -11.82 -10.80
C VAL A 69 -4.43 -11.89 -9.73
N GLN A 70 -4.84 -11.87 -8.47
CA GLN A 70 -3.94 -11.90 -7.31
C GLN A 70 -4.51 -12.79 -6.21
N GLY A 71 -3.62 -13.36 -5.39
CA GLY A 71 -4.02 -13.98 -4.13
C GLY A 71 -4.54 -12.93 -3.15
N ARG A 72 -5.63 -13.22 -2.45
CA ARG A 72 -6.19 -12.29 -1.46
C ARG A 72 -5.34 -12.30 -0.19
N LEU A 73 -5.11 -11.12 0.40
CA LEU A 73 -4.30 -10.96 1.61
C LEU A 73 -5.15 -11.16 2.88
N PRO A 74 -4.80 -12.12 3.78
CA PRO A 74 -5.54 -12.38 5.02
C PRO A 74 -5.53 -11.19 5.97
N GLY A 75 -6.66 -10.96 6.66
CA GLY A 75 -6.76 -9.95 7.71
C GLY A 75 -7.95 -9.02 7.55
N VAL A 76 -7.84 -7.83 8.13
CA VAL A 76 -8.85 -6.78 8.13
C VAL A 76 -8.25 -5.49 7.56
N GLY A 77 -8.97 -4.78 6.71
CA GLY A 77 -8.58 -3.45 6.24
C GLY A 77 -8.48 -2.49 7.42
N LEU A 78 -7.40 -1.70 7.50
CA LEU A 78 -7.17 -0.78 8.62
C LEU A 78 -8.31 0.23 8.75
N SER A 79 -8.94 0.64 7.64
CA SER A 79 -10.15 1.48 7.63
C SER A 79 -11.34 0.86 8.38
N VAL A 80 -11.51 -0.46 8.32
CA VAL A 80 -12.55 -1.21 9.04
C VAL A 80 -12.18 -1.39 10.51
N ALA A 81 -10.91 -1.72 10.78
CA ALA A 81 -10.40 -1.87 12.14
C ALA A 81 -10.42 -0.54 12.93
N TRP A 82 -10.24 0.60 12.25
CA TRP A 82 -9.97 1.93 12.83
C TRP A 82 -10.91 2.33 13.97
N ALA A 83 -12.21 2.08 13.80
CA ALA A 83 -13.24 2.45 14.77
C ALA A 83 -13.11 1.72 16.12
N TYR A 84 -12.38 0.60 16.15
CA TYR A 84 -12.22 -0.27 17.32
C TYR A 84 -10.82 -0.20 17.92
N LEU A 85 -9.91 0.55 17.32
CA LEU A 85 -8.53 0.70 17.79
C LEU A 85 -8.43 1.72 18.92
N SER A 86 -7.61 1.39 19.91
CA SER A 86 -7.13 2.38 20.88
C SER A 86 -6.17 3.37 20.23
N GLN A 87 -5.97 4.52 20.87
CA GLN A 87 -5.03 5.55 20.41
C GLN A 87 -3.60 4.99 20.26
N ALA A 88 -3.14 4.16 21.21
CA ALA A 88 -1.82 3.54 21.15
C ALA A 88 -1.67 2.58 19.95
N GLN A 89 -2.73 1.87 19.57
CA GLN A 89 -2.72 1.02 18.37
C GLN A 89 -2.66 1.86 17.09
N LYS A 90 -3.42 2.95 17.00
CA LYS A 90 -3.36 3.88 15.86
C LYS A 90 -1.97 4.47 15.67
N GLU A 91 -1.32 4.89 16.77
CA GLU A 91 0.07 5.36 16.77
C GLU A 91 1.04 4.26 16.32
N SER A 92 0.89 3.04 16.84
CA SER A 92 1.70 1.90 16.42
C SER A 92 1.59 1.63 14.92
N PHE A 93 0.37 1.61 14.36
CA PHE A 93 0.18 1.40 12.93
C PHE A 93 0.76 2.53 12.08
N LYS A 94 0.65 3.80 12.53
CA LYS A 94 1.31 4.91 11.85
C LYS A 94 2.82 4.72 11.81
N GLN A 95 3.43 4.31 12.93
CA GLN A 95 4.88 4.04 13.00
C GLN A 95 5.29 2.87 12.09
N GLN A 96 4.48 1.81 12.02
CA GLN A 96 4.71 0.70 11.10
C GLN A 96 4.62 1.17 9.64
N ALA A 97 3.63 1.98 9.29
CA ALA A 97 3.49 2.55 7.94
C ALA A 97 4.67 3.45 7.57
N ARG A 98 5.14 4.31 8.49
CA ARG A 98 6.36 5.10 8.31
C ARG A 98 7.60 4.23 8.08
N THR A 99 7.70 3.12 8.81
CA THR A 99 8.80 2.16 8.62
C THR A 99 8.76 1.53 7.22
N ILE A 100 7.57 1.15 6.73
CA ILE A 100 7.39 0.64 5.36
C ILE A 100 7.75 1.72 4.33
N LEU A 101 7.31 2.96 4.52
CA LEU A 101 7.67 4.08 3.65
C LEU A 101 9.18 4.28 3.54
N LEU A 102 9.91 4.17 4.66
CA LEU A 102 11.38 4.24 4.65
C LEU A 102 12.01 3.07 3.88
N GLN A 103 11.45 1.86 3.98
CA GLN A 103 11.91 0.70 3.20
C GLN A 103 11.69 0.89 1.69
N LEU A 104 10.52 1.43 1.29
CA LEU A 104 10.24 1.76 -0.11
C LEU A 104 11.18 2.85 -0.62
N HIS A 105 11.38 3.91 0.16
CA HIS A 105 12.29 5.01 -0.17
C HIS A 105 13.76 4.57 -0.35
N ALA A 106 14.17 3.46 0.28
CA ALA A 106 15.50 2.89 0.09
C ALA A 106 15.70 2.28 -1.31
N VAL A 107 14.62 1.95 -2.03
CA VAL A 107 14.68 1.43 -3.40
C VAL A 107 14.85 2.60 -4.37
N LYS A 108 16.03 2.68 -5.00
CA LYS A 108 16.39 3.71 -5.97
C LYS A 108 16.21 3.21 -7.41
N PRO A 109 15.91 4.10 -8.38
CA PRO A 109 15.78 3.68 -9.78
C PRO A 109 17.12 3.15 -10.32
N THR A 110 17.07 2.05 -11.06
CA THR A 110 18.26 1.37 -11.61
C THR A 110 18.52 1.68 -13.08
N ASP A 111 17.59 2.35 -13.76
CA ASP A 111 17.62 2.65 -15.19
C ASP A 111 18.18 4.04 -15.50
N GLY A 112 18.71 4.74 -14.50
CA GLY A 112 19.28 6.08 -14.66
C GLY A 112 18.25 7.18 -14.94
N ARG A 113 16.95 6.91 -14.75
CA ARG A 113 15.91 7.94 -14.87
C ARG A 113 16.21 9.10 -13.91
N ARG A 114 15.97 10.31 -14.40
CA ARG A 114 16.21 11.56 -13.65
C ARG A 114 14.92 12.36 -13.43
N THR A 115 13.80 11.83 -13.89
CA THR A 115 12.50 12.47 -13.83
C THR A 115 11.50 11.60 -13.09
N ARG A 116 10.61 12.25 -12.36
CA ARG A 116 9.46 11.63 -11.70
C ARG A 116 8.65 10.81 -12.70
N SER A 117 8.20 9.65 -12.28
CA SER A 117 7.45 8.74 -13.15
C SER A 117 6.67 7.70 -12.35
N TYR A 118 5.49 7.33 -12.81
CA TYR A 118 4.85 6.10 -12.36
C TYR A 118 5.65 4.86 -12.80
N VAL A 119 5.47 3.75 -12.09
CA VAL A 119 6.07 2.46 -12.49
C VAL A 119 5.55 2.04 -13.86
N VAL A 120 4.23 2.11 -14.03
CA VAL A 120 3.57 1.89 -15.32
C VAL A 120 3.42 3.25 -15.99
N GLN A 121 4.13 3.45 -17.10
CA GLN A 121 4.05 4.71 -17.82
C GLN A 121 2.72 4.84 -18.56
N ASP A 122 2.11 6.00 -18.43
CA ASP A 122 0.96 6.41 -19.22
C ASP A 122 1.25 7.76 -19.87
N PRO A 123 1.46 7.81 -21.20
CA PRO A 123 1.78 9.05 -21.90
C PRO A 123 0.64 10.09 -21.84
N ASN A 124 -0.58 9.66 -21.48
CA ASN A 124 -1.76 10.51 -21.38
C ASN A 124 -2.17 10.80 -19.93
N ILE A 125 -1.30 10.56 -18.94
CA ILE A 125 -1.66 10.68 -17.52
C ILE A 125 -2.21 12.06 -17.13
N LEU A 126 -1.74 13.12 -17.79
CA LEU A 126 -2.20 14.49 -17.56
C LEU A 126 -3.51 14.84 -18.28
N SER A 127 -3.97 14.01 -19.22
CA SER A 127 -5.12 14.32 -20.09
C SER A 127 -6.24 13.29 -20.04
N ASN A 128 -5.98 12.09 -19.53
CA ASN A 128 -6.94 10.99 -19.46
C ASN A 128 -7.91 11.07 -18.27
N GLY A 129 -7.72 12.04 -17.36
CA GLY A 129 -8.57 12.24 -16.19
C GLY A 129 -8.33 11.30 -15.01
N ARG A 130 -7.28 10.45 -15.04
CA ARG A 130 -6.92 9.56 -13.92
C ARG A 130 -6.41 10.32 -12.71
N ILE A 131 -5.76 11.46 -12.92
CA ILE A 131 -5.31 12.34 -11.83
C ILE A 131 -5.89 13.74 -12.00
N LEU A 132 -6.06 14.42 -10.86
CA LEU A 132 -6.47 15.82 -10.84
C LEU A 132 -5.33 16.72 -11.33
N ALA A 133 -5.67 17.85 -11.95
CA ALA A 133 -4.67 18.78 -12.47
C ALA A 133 -3.66 19.22 -11.39
N GLN A 134 -4.14 19.48 -10.18
CA GLN A 134 -3.29 19.85 -9.04
C GLN A 134 -2.29 18.74 -8.66
N GLU A 135 -2.68 17.47 -8.76
CA GLU A 135 -1.76 16.35 -8.54
C GLU A 135 -0.70 16.30 -9.65
N GLY A 136 -1.11 16.49 -10.91
CA GLY A 136 -0.20 16.57 -12.05
C GLY A 136 0.85 17.68 -11.87
N GLU A 137 0.46 18.85 -11.39
CA GLU A 137 1.38 19.96 -11.08
C GLU A 137 2.39 19.58 -9.99
N ILE A 138 1.96 18.89 -8.93
CA ILE A 138 2.86 18.44 -7.86
C ILE A 138 3.82 17.36 -8.39
N LEU A 139 3.35 16.43 -9.22
CA LEU A 139 4.13 15.27 -9.67
C LEU A 139 5.00 15.51 -10.91
N PHE A 140 4.65 16.46 -11.79
CA PHE A 140 5.28 16.57 -13.11
C PHE A 140 5.65 18.00 -13.53
N SER A 141 5.51 19.00 -12.66
CA SER A 141 5.98 20.37 -12.97
C SER A 141 7.51 20.44 -13.12
N ASP A 142 8.02 21.19 -14.09
CA ASP A 142 9.46 21.34 -14.34
C ASP A 142 10.22 22.05 -13.19
N ALA A 143 9.50 22.62 -12.23
CA ALA A 143 10.07 23.40 -11.13
C ALA A 143 10.74 22.56 -10.03
N ASN A 144 10.41 21.27 -9.94
CA ASN A 144 10.87 20.41 -8.84
C ASN A 144 11.76 19.27 -9.33
N THR A 145 13.04 19.29 -8.96
CA THR A 145 13.96 18.18 -9.19
C THR A 145 14.14 17.45 -7.88
N ASP A 146 13.47 16.31 -7.71
CA ASP A 146 13.66 15.44 -6.55
C ASP A 146 15.12 14.95 -6.53
N THR A 147 15.90 15.40 -5.55
CA THR A 147 17.29 14.94 -5.35
C THR A 147 17.34 13.56 -4.68
N ASP A 148 16.23 13.11 -4.12
CA ASP A 148 16.05 11.89 -3.32
C ASP A 148 15.17 10.83 -3.99
N MET A 149 14.95 10.94 -5.30
CA MET A 149 14.05 10.09 -6.08
C MET A 149 14.13 8.61 -5.71
N SER A 150 12.99 8.03 -5.37
CA SER A 150 12.90 6.66 -4.87
C SER A 150 11.53 6.07 -5.11
N PHE A 151 11.43 4.76 -4.92
CA PHE A 151 10.16 4.07 -5.06
C PHE A 151 9.20 4.46 -3.94
N MET A 152 7.99 4.83 -4.33
CA MET A 152 6.90 5.25 -3.44
C MET A 152 5.62 4.53 -3.86
N HIS A 153 4.81 4.18 -2.87
CA HIS A 153 3.43 3.72 -3.12
C HIS A 153 2.54 4.86 -3.63
N ASN A 154 2.75 6.09 -3.12
CA ASN A 154 2.03 7.32 -3.49
C ASN A 154 0.49 7.28 -3.28
N ASP A 155 0.01 6.31 -2.50
CA ASP A 155 -1.37 6.21 -2.04
C ASP A 155 -1.48 5.38 -0.73
N MET A 156 -0.68 5.75 0.27
CA MET A 156 -0.63 5.07 1.58
C MET A 156 -1.81 5.47 2.47
N ASN A 157 -3.03 5.26 1.98
CA ASN A 157 -4.26 5.49 2.75
C ASN A 157 -4.57 4.27 3.65
N ILE A 158 -5.39 4.46 4.68
CA ILE A 158 -5.76 3.38 5.62
C ILE A 158 -6.66 2.29 4.97
N SER A 159 -7.32 2.58 3.85
CA SER A 159 -8.09 1.57 3.10
C SER A 159 -7.19 0.58 2.35
N ASN A 160 -5.95 0.98 2.04
CA ASN A 160 -4.98 0.18 1.31
C ASN A 160 -4.08 -0.68 2.22
N ILE A 161 -4.32 -0.64 3.53
CA ILE A 161 -3.52 -1.37 4.53
C ILE A 161 -4.35 -2.51 5.11
N ILE A 162 -3.77 -3.71 5.13
CA ILE A 162 -4.35 -4.89 5.79
C ILE A 162 -3.60 -5.14 7.09
N VAL A 163 -4.36 -5.40 8.17
CA VAL A 163 -3.85 -5.63 9.51
C VAL A 163 -4.37 -6.92 10.11
N ASP A 164 -3.54 -7.52 10.95
CA ASP A 164 -3.90 -8.63 11.83
C ASP A 164 -3.02 -8.59 13.08
N ASN A 165 -3.60 -8.84 14.26
CA ASN A 165 -2.89 -8.96 15.53
C ASN A 165 -1.86 -7.82 15.78
N ASP A 166 -2.32 -6.57 15.71
CA ASP A 166 -1.51 -5.33 15.89
C ASP A 166 -0.36 -5.16 14.88
N LYS A 167 -0.40 -5.86 13.74
CA LYS A 167 0.62 -5.76 12.69
C LYS A 167 0.01 -5.43 11.33
N ILE A 168 0.71 -4.60 10.56
CA ILE A 168 0.48 -4.50 9.12
C ILE A 168 0.95 -5.80 8.48
N THR A 169 0.04 -6.49 7.80
CA THR A 169 0.29 -7.76 7.11
C THR A 169 0.19 -7.65 5.60
N GLY A 170 -0.38 -6.55 5.09
CA GLY A 170 -0.54 -6.33 3.66
C GLY A 170 -0.63 -4.86 3.29
N LEU A 171 -0.17 -4.56 2.08
CA LEU A 171 -0.30 -3.28 1.41
C LEU A 171 -0.76 -3.54 -0.02
N ILE A 172 -1.86 -2.91 -0.42
CA ILE A 172 -2.54 -3.11 -1.70
C ILE A 172 -2.67 -1.80 -2.47
N ASP A 173 -3.15 -1.90 -3.70
CA ASP A 173 -3.48 -0.74 -4.55
C ASP A 173 -2.28 0.10 -4.99
N TRP A 174 -1.34 -0.58 -5.63
CA TRP A 174 -0.08 -0.01 -6.13
C TRP A 174 -0.23 0.80 -7.42
N GLU A 175 -1.45 1.15 -7.83
CA GLU A 175 -1.70 1.81 -9.13
C GLU A 175 -1.02 3.18 -9.23
N MET A 176 -0.89 3.88 -8.09
CA MET A 176 -0.25 5.19 -8.01
C MET A 176 1.27 5.09 -7.79
N ALA A 177 1.81 3.88 -7.68
CA ALA A 177 3.20 3.68 -7.33
C ALA A 177 4.15 4.21 -8.42
N GLY A 178 5.27 4.77 -8.00
CA GLY A 178 6.20 5.43 -8.89
C GLY A 178 7.50 5.81 -8.21
N PHE A 179 8.35 6.49 -8.98
CA PHE A 179 9.60 7.06 -8.52
C PHE A 179 9.42 8.56 -8.30
N PHE A 180 9.33 8.94 -7.02
CA PHE A 180 9.10 10.30 -6.54
C PHE A 180 10.03 10.58 -5.34
N GLY A 181 10.30 11.86 -5.08
CA GLY A 181 10.99 12.32 -3.88
C GLY A 181 10.06 12.31 -2.67
N TRP A 182 10.65 12.26 -1.48
CA TRP A 182 9.92 12.17 -0.21
C TRP A 182 8.96 13.35 -0.02
N ASN A 183 9.45 14.56 -0.24
CA ASN A 183 8.65 15.78 -0.09
C ASN A 183 7.52 15.85 -1.12
N THR A 184 7.79 15.42 -2.36
CA THR A 184 6.79 15.37 -3.43
C THR A 184 5.68 14.37 -3.08
N ALA A 185 6.03 13.15 -2.67
CA ALA A 185 5.05 12.15 -2.22
C ALA A 185 4.27 12.61 -0.98
N GLY A 186 4.93 13.28 -0.03
CA GLY A 186 4.29 13.86 1.15
C GLY A 186 3.31 14.99 0.82
N GLU A 187 3.62 15.82 -0.17
CA GLU A 187 2.72 16.87 -0.64
C GLU A 187 1.47 16.27 -1.31
N VAL A 188 1.63 15.26 -2.16
CA VAL A 188 0.50 14.52 -2.75
C VAL A 188 -0.33 13.85 -1.66
N HIS A 189 0.31 13.19 -0.68
CA HIS A 189 -0.40 12.55 0.42
C HIS A 189 -1.28 13.53 1.19
N ARG A 190 -0.72 14.69 1.56
CA ARG A 190 -1.41 15.72 2.34
C ARG A 190 -2.54 16.39 1.56
N LYS A 191 -2.32 16.69 0.27
CA LYS A 191 -3.27 17.48 -0.53
C LYS A 191 -4.30 16.65 -1.28
N MET A 192 -3.92 15.44 -1.71
CA MET A 192 -4.69 14.63 -2.65
C MET A 192 -5.22 13.32 -2.04
N ARG A 193 -4.52 12.73 -1.07
CA ARG A 193 -4.89 11.41 -0.48
C ARG A 193 -5.48 11.49 0.91
N SER A 194 -5.41 12.65 1.54
CA SER A 194 -5.82 12.86 2.91
C SER A 194 -6.97 13.86 3.00
N PRO A 195 -7.89 13.69 3.97
CA PRO A 195 -8.93 14.69 4.23
C PRO A 195 -8.30 16.03 4.63
N GLN A 196 -8.86 17.14 4.16
CA GLN A 196 -8.44 18.48 4.55
C GLN A 196 -9.41 19.08 5.56
N ARG A 197 -8.89 19.87 6.50
CA ARG A 197 -9.67 20.46 7.60
C ARG A 197 -10.80 21.34 7.08
N GLU A 198 -10.55 22.04 5.98
CA GLU A 198 -11.45 22.96 5.30
C GLU A 198 -12.74 22.27 4.85
N TYR A 199 -12.70 20.96 4.58
CA TYR A 199 -13.87 20.18 4.15
C TYR A 199 -14.86 19.92 5.29
N PHE A 200 -14.44 20.08 6.55
CA PHE A 200 -15.25 19.77 7.74
C PHE A 200 -15.75 21.01 8.48
N VAL A 201 -15.50 22.23 7.98
CA VAL A 201 -15.88 23.49 8.65
C VAL A 201 -17.38 23.55 8.93
N ASN A 202 -18.20 22.96 8.06
CA ASN A 202 -19.67 22.95 8.20
C ASN A 202 -20.21 21.67 8.87
N ALA A 203 -19.35 20.73 9.28
CA ALA A 203 -19.76 19.43 9.81
C ALA A 203 -20.02 19.41 11.33
N ASN A 204 -19.81 20.54 12.03
CA ASN A 204 -19.98 20.68 13.49
C ASN A 204 -19.31 19.54 14.30
N LEU A 205 -18.12 19.10 13.88
CA LEU A 205 -17.35 18.05 14.56
C LEU A 205 -16.63 18.59 15.80
N SER A 206 -16.47 17.76 16.82
CA SER A 206 -15.58 18.07 17.94
C SER A 206 -14.12 18.05 17.47
N GLU A 207 -13.24 18.79 18.17
CA GLU A 207 -11.81 18.79 17.85
C GLU A 207 -11.20 17.37 17.96
N GLU A 208 -11.65 16.57 18.91
CA GLU A 208 -11.24 15.16 19.05
C GLU A 208 -11.57 14.33 17.81
N LYS A 209 -12.79 14.44 17.27
CA LYS A 209 -13.18 13.73 16.03
C LYS A 209 -12.40 14.23 14.83
N LEU A 210 -12.16 15.55 14.77
CA LEU A 210 -11.38 16.14 13.69
C LEU A 210 -9.93 15.70 13.73
N GLN A 211 -9.32 15.60 14.92
CA GLN A 211 -7.98 15.05 15.11
C GLN A 211 -7.91 13.58 14.68
N ASP A 212 -8.94 12.77 14.97
CA ASP A 212 -8.99 11.37 14.52
C ASP A 212 -9.06 11.26 12.99
N ILE A 213 -9.86 12.10 12.33
CA ILE A 213 -9.99 12.15 10.86
C ILE A 213 -8.66 12.57 10.21
N LEU A 214 -8.01 13.58 10.76
CA LEU A 214 -6.75 14.13 10.23
C LEU A 214 -5.53 13.36 10.71
N PHE A 215 -5.72 12.32 11.55
CA PHE A 215 -4.64 11.63 12.24
C PHE A 215 -3.61 11.06 11.26
N TRP A 216 -4.01 10.67 10.04
CA TRP A 216 -3.13 10.01 9.07
C TRP A 216 -2.39 10.99 8.13
N ASN A 217 -2.64 12.30 8.23
CA ASN A 217 -2.17 13.30 7.27
C ASN A 217 -0.66 13.57 7.35
N ASP A 218 -0.07 13.32 8.52
CA ASP A 218 1.32 13.64 8.85
C ASP A 218 2.30 12.48 8.56
N LEU A 219 1.91 11.50 7.73
CA LEU A 219 2.72 10.30 7.47
C LEU A 219 4.18 10.62 7.05
N TYR A 220 4.38 11.73 6.34
CA TYR A 220 5.67 12.14 5.79
C TYR A 220 6.35 13.29 6.57
N GLU A 221 5.76 13.75 7.68
CA GLU A 221 6.29 14.90 8.43
C GLU A 221 7.50 14.57 9.30
N ASP A 222 7.67 13.29 9.65
CA ASP A 222 8.95 12.82 10.20
C ASP A 222 9.98 12.91 9.08
N SER A 223 10.98 13.78 9.25
CA SER A 223 12.06 13.94 8.28
C SER A 223 12.71 12.58 8.01
N LEU A 224 13.16 12.37 6.77
CA LEU A 224 14.08 11.29 6.46
C LEU A 224 15.19 11.31 7.54
N PRO A 225 15.48 10.19 8.21
CA PRO A 225 16.62 10.13 9.10
C PRO A 225 17.83 10.62 8.30
N GLU A 226 18.53 11.65 8.79
CA GLU A 226 19.79 12.07 8.18
C GLU A 226 20.63 10.81 7.95
N SER A 227 21.00 10.57 6.69
CA SER A 227 21.60 9.34 6.18
C SER A 227 22.64 8.77 7.14
N THR A 228 22.19 7.89 8.03
CA THR A 228 23.04 7.23 9.03
C THR A 228 23.15 5.78 8.59
N ASN A 229 24.09 5.51 7.69
CA ASN A 229 24.76 4.22 7.47
C ASN A 229 24.02 2.95 7.98
N ILE A 230 22.81 2.64 7.50
CA ILE A 230 22.13 1.37 7.83
C ILE A 230 22.70 0.20 6.98
N LEU A 231 23.53 0.47 5.97
CA LEU A 231 24.09 -0.56 5.10
C LEU A 231 25.33 -1.30 5.64
N SER A 232 25.86 -0.97 6.83
CA SER A 232 27.01 -1.72 7.39
C SER A 232 26.64 -2.88 8.32
N ALA A 233 25.38 -3.00 8.77
CA ALA A 233 25.03 -3.98 9.81
C ALA A 233 24.55 -5.35 9.31
N SER A 234 24.30 -5.53 8.00
CA SER A 234 23.77 -6.80 7.46
C SER A 234 24.76 -7.64 6.65
N LEU A 235 26.04 -7.25 6.58
CA LEU A 235 27.07 -7.99 5.84
C LEU A 235 28.17 -8.64 6.70
N GLU A 236 28.18 -8.46 8.03
CA GLU A 236 29.24 -9.01 8.89
C GLU A 236 28.90 -10.35 9.59
N THR A 237 27.74 -10.97 9.37
CA THR A 237 27.37 -12.25 10.02
C THR A 237 27.33 -13.47 9.10
N SER A 238 28.15 -13.51 8.04
CA SER A 238 28.39 -14.75 7.30
C SER A 238 29.85 -14.95 6.83
N SER A 239 30.83 -14.78 7.73
CA SER A 239 32.15 -15.40 7.51
C SER A 239 32.73 -15.95 8.82
N ALA A 240 32.25 -17.12 9.23
CA ALA A 240 32.91 -17.91 10.26
C ALA A 240 32.87 -19.40 9.89
N GLY A 241 33.95 -19.84 9.25
CA GLY A 241 34.60 -21.12 9.50
C GLY A 241 33.90 -22.41 9.05
N ARG A 242 34.30 -22.92 7.86
CA ARG A 242 34.55 -24.35 7.67
C ARG A 242 35.77 -24.55 6.77
N THR A 243 36.92 -24.72 7.40
CA THR A 243 38.09 -25.35 6.79
C THR A 243 37.80 -26.85 6.64
N PHE A 244 37.71 -27.33 5.40
CA PHE A 244 37.78 -28.75 5.09
C PHE A 244 39.26 -29.16 5.02
N SER A 245 39.64 -30.15 5.82
CA SER A 245 40.87 -30.91 5.67
C SER A 245 40.65 -32.00 4.63
N SER A 246 41.43 -32.00 3.55
CA SER A 246 41.50 -33.09 2.57
C SER A 246 42.66 -34.04 2.93
N LEU A 247 42.38 -35.34 2.89
CA LEU A 247 43.33 -36.31 2.32
C LEU A 247 43.15 -36.32 0.79
#